data_AF-A0A958BYK2-F1
#
_entry.id   AF-A0A958BYK2-F1
#
_cell.length_a   1.000
_cell.length_b   1.000
_cell.length_c   1.000
_cell.angle_alpha   90.00
_cell.angle_beta   90.00
_cell.angle_gamma   90.00
#
_symmetry.space_group_name_H-M   'P 1'
#
loop_
_entity.id
_entity.type
_entity.pdbx_description
1 polymer ?
#
loop_
_entity_poly.entity_id
_entity_poly.type
_entity_poly.pdbx_seq_one_letter_code
_entity_poly.pdbx_strand_id
1 'polypeptide(L)'
;EVPASATPETPWRTSRVSRQRYYQAAPTDHKADRVVNRFSYQPYIDTELVEPDSDIYVFAVDKLVSVTPMTIDLTAPVELTTVTDFLT
;
A
#
# COMPACT_ATOMS: atom_id res chain seq x y z
N GLU A 1 -8.10 1.78 -5.33
CA GLU A 1 -7.53 0.76 -6.25
C GLU A 1 -8.65 -0.07 -6.87
N VAL A 2 -8.50 -0.56 -8.10
CA VAL A 2 -9.54 -1.33 -8.84
C VAL A 2 -8.93 -2.66 -9.31
N PRO A 3 -9.47 -3.83 -8.92
CA PRO A 3 -9.01 -5.13 -9.40
C PRO A 3 -9.08 -5.28 -10.92
N ALA A 4 -8.13 -5.98 -11.51
CA ALA A 4 -8.11 -6.25 -12.95
C ALA A 4 -9.35 -7.04 -13.44
N SER A 5 -9.97 -7.81 -12.55
CA SER A 5 -11.19 -8.58 -12.81
C SER A 5 -12.48 -7.81 -12.51
N ALA A 6 -12.40 -6.52 -12.17
CA ALA A 6 -13.58 -5.75 -11.80
C ALA A 6 -14.53 -5.53 -12.99
N THR A 7 -15.82 -5.65 -12.72
CA THR A 7 -16.94 -5.26 -13.58
C THR A 7 -17.68 -4.07 -12.96
N PRO A 8 -18.62 -3.42 -13.68
CA PRO A 8 -19.46 -2.36 -13.10
C PRO A 8 -20.24 -2.79 -11.84
N GLU A 9 -20.50 -4.09 -11.68
CA GLU A 9 -21.22 -4.68 -10.54
C GLU A 9 -20.28 -5.05 -9.38
N THR A 10 -18.96 -4.90 -9.53
CA THR A 10 -18.00 -5.24 -8.48
C THR A 10 -18.21 -4.32 -7.27
N PRO A 11 -18.40 -4.87 -6.06
CA PRO A 11 -18.60 -4.05 -4.87
C PRO A 11 -17.35 -3.22 -4.55
N TRP A 12 -17.56 -2.14 -3.79
CA TRP A 12 -16.48 -1.31 -3.28
C TRP A 12 -16.58 -1.17 -1.75
N ARG A 13 -15.44 -0.88 -1.10
CA ARG A 13 -15.35 -0.63 0.34
C ARG A 13 -14.42 0.55 0.59
N THR A 14 -14.73 1.38 1.59
CA THR A 14 -13.77 2.36 2.09
C THR A 14 -12.65 1.67 2.86
N SER A 15 -11.43 2.17 2.72
CA SER A 15 -10.24 1.59 3.32
C SER A 15 -9.31 2.67 3.86
N ARG A 16 -8.29 2.25 4.61
CA ARG A 16 -7.12 3.08 4.91
C ARG A 16 -5.94 2.69 4.03
N VAL A 17 -4.98 3.60 3.86
CA VAL A 17 -3.71 3.26 3.21
C VAL A 17 -2.99 2.20 4.05
N SER A 18 -2.60 1.08 3.44
CA SER A 18 -1.81 0.06 4.13
C SER A 18 -0.45 0.61 4.54
N ARG A 19 0.09 0.09 5.63
CA ARG A 19 1.49 0.34 6.02
C ARG A 19 2.48 -0.54 5.25
N GLN A 20 1.99 -1.54 4.50
CA GLN A 20 2.81 -2.37 3.63
C GLN A 20 2.98 -1.74 2.25
N ARG A 21 4.11 -2.03 1.61
CA ARG A 21 4.32 -1.70 0.19
C ARG A 21 3.81 -2.86 -0.65
N TYR A 22 2.84 -2.61 -1.52
CA TYR A 22 2.32 -3.62 -2.44
C TYR A 22 3.37 -4.04 -3.49
N TYR A 23 4.14 -3.09 -4.00
CA TYR A 23 5.24 -3.37 -4.93
C TYR A 23 6.58 -3.29 -4.21
N GLN A 24 7.35 -4.37 -4.27
CA GLN A 24 8.73 -4.39 -3.77
C GLN A 24 9.71 -4.57 -4.93
N ALA A 25 10.94 -4.09 -4.74
CA ALA A 25 12.01 -4.35 -5.69
C ALA A 25 12.22 -5.87 -5.79
N ALA A 26 12.18 -6.39 -7.01
CA ALA A 26 12.53 -7.78 -7.25
C ALA A 26 14.06 -7.90 -7.29
N PRO A 27 14.62 -9.05 -6.83
CA PRO A 27 16.06 -9.30 -6.93
C PRO A 27 16.54 -9.17 -8.37
N THR A 28 17.60 -8.40 -8.60
CA THR A 28 18.24 -8.29 -9.92
C THR A 28 19.15 -9.50 -10.13
N ASP A 29 18.97 -10.23 -11.23
CA ASP A 29 19.96 -11.23 -11.66
C ASP A 29 21.15 -10.49 -12.29
N HIS A 30 22.15 -10.20 -11.46
CA HIS A 30 23.36 -9.48 -11.86
C HIS A 30 24.14 -10.16 -13.00
N LYS A 31 23.86 -11.43 -13.34
CA LYS A 31 24.52 -12.12 -14.46
C LYS A 31 23.90 -11.80 -15.82
N ALA A 32 22.61 -11.47 -15.88
CA ALA A 32 21.90 -11.16 -17.13
C ALA A 32 21.88 -9.65 -17.46
N ASP A 33 21.95 -8.79 -16.45
CA ASP A 33 21.67 -7.34 -16.57
C ASP A 33 22.90 -6.43 -16.78
N ARG A 34 24.01 -6.95 -17.35
CA ARG A 34 25.21 -6.11 -17.64
C ARG A 34 24.99 -5.03 -18.70
N VAL A 35 23.85 -5.05 -19.41
CA VAL A 35 23.57 -4.14 -20.53
C VAL A 35 22.58 -3.03 -20.15
N VAL A 36 21.75 -3.22 -19.13
CA VAL A 36 20.80 -2.21 -18.63
C VAL A 36 20.55 -2.48 -17.14
N ASN A 37 20.79 -1.50 -16.27
CA ASN A 37 20.37 -1.55 -14.86
C ASN A 37 18.84 -1.59 -14.75
N ARG A 38 18.22 -2.74 -15.03
CA ARG A 38 16.76 -2.88 -15.06
C ARG A 38 16.26 -3.24 -13.67
N PHE A 39 15.79 -2.23 -12.94
CA PHE A 39 15.03 -2.47 -11.72
C PHE A 39 13.64 -3.03 -12.09
N SER A 40 13.36 -4.25 -11.65
CA SER A 40 12.03 -4.83 -11.71
C SER A 40 11.34 -4.71 -10.35
N TYR A 41 10.02 -4.62 -10.38
CA TYR A 41 9.17 -4.62 -9.18
C TYR A 41 8.18 -5.77 -9.30
N GLN A 42 7.85 -6.39 -8.18
CA GLN A 42 6.85 -7.44 -8.11
C GLN A 42 5.83 -7.14 -7.01
N PRO A 43 4.56 -7.53 -7.20
CA PRO A 43 3.60 -7.55 -6.11
C PRO A 43 4.09 -8.45 -4.97
N TYR A 44 3.98 -7.96 -3.75
CA TYR A 44 4.21 -8.72 -2.53
C TYR A 44 3.17 -8.30 -1.49
N ILE A 45 2.63 -9.29 -0.79
CA ILE A 45 1.70 -9.09 0.31
C ILE A 45 2.09 -10.11 1.37
N ASP A 46 2.33 -9.64 2.58
CA ASP A 46 2.38 -10.52 3.74
C ASP A 46 0.95 -10.65 4.27
N THR A 47 0.28 -11.74 3.92
CA THR A 47 -1.14 -11.97 4.24
C THR A 47 -1.41 -12.11 5.74
N GLU A 48 -0.39 -12.41 6.55
CA GLU A 48 -0.53 -12.51 8.01
C GLU A 48 -0.46 -11.15 8.70
N LEU A 49 0.22 -10.18 8.07
CA LEU A 49 0.46 -8.86 8.64
C LEU A 49 -0.35 -7.74 7.98
N VAL A 50 -0.90 -7.98 6.79
CA VAL A 50 -1.69 -6.98 6.05
C VAL A 50 -2.96 -6.67 6.83
N GLU A 51 -3.30 -5.40 6.93
CA GLU A 51 -4.38 -5.01 7.81
C GLU A 51 -5.73 -5.22 7.12
N PRO A 52 -6.74 -5.88 7.75
CA PRO A 52 -7.98 -6.24 7.07
C PRO A 52 -8.78 -5.05 6.52
N ASP A 53 -8.61 -3.86 7.12
CA ASP A 53 -9.24 -2.60 6.72
C ASP A 53 -8.40 -1.77 5.74
N SER A 54 -7.25 -2.29 5.30
CA SER A 54 -6.35 -1.61 4.36
C SER A 54 -6.78 -1.74 2.91
N ASP A 55 -6.30 -0.82 2.09
CA ASP A 55 -6.49 -0.80 0.64
C ASP A 55 -5.94 -2.05 -0.04
N ILE A 56 -4.72 -2.47 0.31
CA ILE A 56 -4.11 -3.70 -0.19
C ILE A 56 -4.99 -4.92 0.10
N TYR A 57 -5.56 -5.03 1.31
CA TYR A 57 -6.42 -6.15 1.66
C TYR A 57 -7.70 -6.16 0.80
N VAL A 58 -8.38 -5.02 0.72
CA VAL A 58 -9.62 -4.86 -0.08
C VAL A 58 -9.36 -5.23 -1.54
N PHE A 59 -8.27 -4.73 -2.11
CA PHE A 59 -7.93 -4.90 -3.53
C PHE A 59 -7.40 -6.30 -3.85
N ALA A 60 -6.43 -6.78 -3.07
CA ALA A 60 -5.66 -7.96 -3.44
C ALA A 60 -6.14 -9.25 -2.77
N VAL A 61 -6.82 -9.17 -1.63
CA VAL A 61 -7.40 -10.33 -0.93
C VAL A 61 -8.90 -10.43 -1.24
N ASP A 62 -9.68 -9.40 -0.87
CA ASP A 62 -11.15 -9.41 -1.04
C ASP A 62 -11.59 -9.26 -2.51
N LYS A 63 -10.68 -8.82 -3.40
CA LYS A 63 -10.94 -8.54 -4.82
C LYS A 63 -12.09 -7.56 -5.04
N LEU A 64 -12.20 -6.56 -4.16
CA LEU A 64 -13.16 -5.48 -4.24
C LEU A 64 -12.48 -4.18 -4.70
N VAL A 65 -13.27 -3.21 -5.14
CA VAL A 65 -12.77 -1.85 -5.38
C VAL A 65 -12.47 -1.16 -4.04
N SER A 66 -11.25 -0.70 -3.87
CA SER A 66 -10.79 0.01 -2.68
C SER A 66 -10.88 1.52 -2.86
N VAL A 67 -11.55 2.21 -1.93
CA VAL A 67 -11.68 3.67 -1.92
C VAL A 67 -11.02 4.22 -0.66
N THR A 68 -9.87 4.87 -0.81
CA THR A 68 -9.06 5.36 0.30
C THR A 68 -9.10 6.88 0.37
N PRO A 69 -9.79 7.50 1.35
CA PRO A 69 -9.70 8.94 1.54
C PRO A 69 -8.30 9.31 2.05
N MET A 70 -7.70 10.33 1.44
CA MET A 70 -6.38 10.84 1.81
C MET A 70 -6.44 12.35 1.99
N THR A 71 -5.64 12.85 2.94
CA THR A 71 -5.33 14.27 3.09
C THR A 71 -3.94 14.54 2.51
N ILE A 72 -3.72 15.77 2.07
CA ILE A 72 -2.38 16.26 1.65
C ILE A 72 -1.62 16.91 2.81
N ASP A 73 -2.28 17.17 3.94
CA ASP A 73 -1.60 17.60 5.15
C ASP A 73 -0.90 16.39 5.79
N LEU A 74 0.42 16.38 5.68
CA LEU A 74 1.27 15.31 6.22
C LEU A 74 1.68 15.56 7.67
N THR A 75 1.19 16.65 8.28
CA THR A 75 1.38 16.89 9.71
C THR A 75 0.67 15.78 10.49
N ALA A 76 1.38 15.16 11.42
CA ALA A 76 0.79 14.10 12.24
C ALA A 76 -0.47 14.63 12.95
N PRO A 77 -1.59 13.89 12.95
CA PRO A 77 -2.86 14.33 13.55
C PRO A 77 -2.83 14.16 15.08
N VAL A 78 -1.89 14.84 15.71
CA VAL A 78 -1.67 14.86 17.17
C VAL A 78 -1.55 16.30 17.63
N GLU A 79 -1.95 16.56 18.87
CA GLU A 79 -1.72 17.86 19.49
C GLU A 79 -0.21 18.11 19.63
N LEU A 80 0.30 19.20 19.05
CA LEU A 80 1.73 19.52 19.07
C LEU A 80 2.27 19.75 20.49
N THR A 81 1.39 20.14 21.43
CA THR A 81 1.73 20.23 22.86
C THR A 81 2.07 18.86 23.43
N THR A 82 1.31 17.81 23.11
CA THR A 82 1.63 16.42 23.53
C THR A 82 3.01 15.99 23.07
N VAL A 83 3.38 16.35 21.83
CA VAL A 83 4.72 16.05 21.30
C VAL A 83 5.78 16.87 22.01
N THR A 84 5.51 18.14 22.29
CA THR A 84 6.43 19.05 22.99
C THR A 84 6.73 18.54 24.40
N ASP A 85 5.68 18.16 25.15
CA ASP A 85 5.80 17.66 26.53
C ASP A 85 6.60 16.36 26.61
N PHE A 86 6.51 15.49 25.59
CA PHE A 86 7.32 14.25 25.53
C PHE A 86 8.82 14.54 25.33
N LEU A 87 9.17 15.67 24.73
CA LEU A 87 10.56 16.01 24.38
C LEU A 87 11.30 16.82 25.46
N THR A 88 10.59 17.27 26.50
CA THR A 88 11.13 18.03 27.64
C THR A 88 11.26 17.18 28.89
#